data_AF-A0A7S0FDQ3-F1
#
_entry.id   AF-A0A7S0FDQ3-F1
#
_cell.length_a   1.000
_cell.length_b   1.000
_cell.length_c   1.000
_cell.angle_alpha   90.00
_cell.angle_beta   90.00
_cell.angle_gamma   90.00
#
_symmetry.space_group_name_H-M   'P 1'
#
loop_
_entity.id
_entity.type
_entity.pdbx_description
1 polymer ?
#
loop_
_entity_poly.entity_id
_entity_poly.type
_entity_poly.pdbx_seq_one_letter_code
_entity_poly.pdbx_strand_id
1 'polypeptide(L)'
;FGSSPSGPRQALFPSQQVSVPTQIDRMSPLLLHICAVLCVLPAAARLRTSTGDCPLCVAEEHCHVACGGLRQQSPGSRYCLEACIGAHPGDQFDEEYFAHADQKMKASAELDANIHRLGQELAADIKAAKGS
;
A
#
# COMPACT_ATOMS: atom_id res chain seq x y z
N PHE A 1 -6.31 -41.83 -23.22
CA PHE A 1 -7.02 -42.25 -21.99
C PHE A 1 -6.17 -41.82 -20.80
N GLY A 2 -6.48 -40.80 -20.01
CA GLY A 2 -7.70 -40.01 -19.91
C GLY A 2 -7.39 -38.53 -19.71
N SER A 3 -8.33 -37.74 -20.20
CA SER A 3 -8.45 -36.30 -20.09
C SER A 3 -9.09 -35.96 -18.73
N SER A 4 -8.63 -34.91 -18.04
CA SER A 4 -9.50 -33.77 -17.72
C SER A 4 -8.74 -32.61 -17.04
N PRO A 5 -8.98 -31.36 -17.48
CA PRO A 5 -8.46 -30.12 -16.91
C PRO A 5 -9.48 -29.44 -15.99
N SER A 6 -9.06 -28.59 -15.04
CA SER A 6 -9.86 -27.59 -14.29
C SER A 6 -8.95 -26.94 -13.24
N GLY A 7 -8.68 -25.64 -13.12
CA GLY A 7 -9.20 -24.39 -13.65
C GLY A 7 -8.71 -23.28 -12.68
N PRO A 8 -8.44 -22.04 -13.12
CA PRO A 8 -7.94 -20.98 -12.23
C PRO A 8 -9.05 -20.44 -11.32
N ARG A 9 -8.78 -20.40 -10.01
CA ARG A 9 -9.59 -19.67 -9.01
C ARG A 9 -9.38 -18.18 -9.22
N GLN A 10 -10.27 -17.56 -10.00
CA GLN A 10 -10.43 -16.12 -10.01
C GLN A 10 -11.09 -15.70 -8.69
N ALA A 11 -10.33 -15.01 -7.83
CA ALA A 11 -10.89 -14.30 -6.69
C ALA A 11 -11.68 -13.10 -7.24
N LEU A 12 -13.00 -13.22 -7.13
CA LEU A 12 -13.98 -12.19 -7.47
C LEU A 12 -13.84 -11.06 -6.45
N PHE A 13 -13.08 -10.02 -6.78
CA PHE A 13 -13.11 -8.76 -6.03
C PHE A 13 -14.48 -8.10 -6.28
N PRO A 14 -15.27 -7.79 -5.24
CA PRO A 14 -16.44 -6.95 -5.43
C PRO A 14 -15.98 -5.52 -5.72
N SER A 15 -16.10 -5.10 -6.99
CA SER A 15 -16.14 -3.70 -7.37
C SER A 15 -17.32 -3.04 -6.65
N GLN A 16 -17.06 -2.36 -5.53
CA GLN A 16 -17.99 -1.39 -4.99
C GLN A 16 -18.04 -0.18 -5.92
N GLN A 17 -18.97 -0.23 -6.87
CA GLN A 17 -19.41 0.95 -7.61
C GLN A 17 -20.12 1.88 -6.62
N VAL A 18 -19.44 2.95 -6.23
CA VAL A 18 -20.07 4.08 -5.56
C VAL A 18 -20.90 4.82 -6.60
N SER A 19 -22.19 4.49 -6.66
CA SER A 19 -23.18 5.21 -7.46
C SER A 19 -23.36 6.62 -6.89
N VAL A 20 -22.89 7.63 -7.61
CA VAL A 20 -23.20 9.04 -7.33
C VAL A 20 -24.61 9.34 -7.86
N PRO A 21 -25.61 9.67 -7.01
CA PRO A 21 -26.91 10.08 -7.52
C PRO A 21 -26.78 11.47 -8.15
N THR A 22 -26.78 11.50 -9.48
CA THR A 22 -26.96 12.73 -10.27
C THR A 22 -28.44 12.83 -10.60
N GLN A 23 -29.22 13.43 -9.69
CA GLN A 23 -30.57 13.92 -10.01
C GLN A 23 -30.80 15.25 -9.30
N ILE A 24 -30.50 16.33 -10.01
CA ILE A 24 -31.03 17.66 -9.75
C ILE A 24 -31.96 17.94 -10.93
N ASP A 25 -33.19 17.45 -10.84
CA ASP A 25 -34.24 17.79 -11.81
C ASP A 25 -35.35 18.55 -11.09
N ARG A 26 -35.48 19.83 -11.46
CA ARG A 26 -36.63 20.72 -11.29
C ARG A 26 -37.08 21.02 -9.86
N MET A 27 -36.34 21.88 -9.17
CA MET A 27 -36.84 22.61 -8.00
C MET A 27 -37.09 24.09 -8.33
N SER A 28 -38.34 24.47 -8.10
CA SER A 28 -38.94 25.79 -8.30
C SER A 28 -38.20 26.91 -7.55
N PRO A 29 -37.97 28.09 -8.16
CA PRO A 29 -37.07 29.13 -7.62
C PRO A 29 -37.58 29.86 -6.36
N LEU A 30 -38.81 29.60 -5.92
CA LEU A 30 -39.44 30.32 -4.80
C LEU A 30 -39.23 29.68 -3.42
N LEU A 31 -38.65 28.48 -3.35
CA LEU A 31 -38.35 27.80 -2.07
C LEU A 31 -36.85 27.78 -1.72
N LEU A 32 -36.00 28.48 -2.48
CA LEU A 32 -34.54 28.41 -2.34
C LEU A 32 -33.94 29.39 -1.32
N HIS A 33 -34.74 30.20 -0.62
CA HIS A 33 -34.24 31.23 0.30
C HIS A 33 -34.30 30.89 1.79
N ILE A 34 -34.91 29.77 2.19
CA ILE A 34 -35.06 29.41 3.62
C ILE A 34 -34.03 28.36 4.08
N CYS A 35 -33.41 27.59 3.17
CA CYS A 35 -32.47 26.52 3.55
C CYS A 35 -30.99 26.94 3.61
N ALA A 36 -30.64 28.19 3.27
CA ALA A 36 -29.24 28.60 3.18
C ALA A 36 -28.57 28.94 4.53
N VAL A 37 -29.33 29.02 5.63
CA VAL A 37 -28.82 29.53 6.93
C VAL A 37 -28.45 28.42 7.94
N LEU A 38 -28.79 27.15 7.69
CA LEU A 38 -28.62 26.08 8.69
C LEU A 38 -27.56 25.01 8.36
N CYS A 39 -26.84 25.12 7.24
CA CYS A 39 -25.86 24.11 6.83
C CYS A 39 -24.39 24.52 7.01
N VAL A 40 -24.05 25.19 8.13
CA VAL A 40 -22.64 25.41 8.52
C VAL A 40 -22.42 24.95 9.96
N LEU A 41 -22.73 23.69 10.25
CA LEU A 41 -22.05 22.97 11.32
C LEU A 41 -21.14 21.93 10.67
N PRO A 42 -19.82 22.13 10.63
CA PRO A 42 -18.93 21.02 10.35
C PRO A 42 -19.12 20.05 11.51
N ALA A 43 -19.79 18.93 11.25
CA ALA A 43 -19.75 17.78 12.12
C ALA A 43 -18.29 17.32 12.16
N ALA A 44 -17.53 17.88 13.10
CA ALA A 44 -16.24 17.36 13.50
C ALA A 44 -16.49 16.02 14.17
N ALA A 45 -16.73 15.00 13.34
CA ALA A 45 -16.68 13.61 13.73
C ALA A 45 -15.25 13.36 14.21
N ARG A 46 -15.00 13.61 15.50
CA ARG A 46 -13.82 13.09 16.17
C ARG A 46 -13.94 11.58 16.05
N LEU A 47 -13.20 11.00 15.11
CA LEU A 47 -12.90 9.58 15.14
C LEU A 47 -12.25 9.33 16.50
N ARG A 48 -13.06 8.86 17.45
CA ARG A 48 -12.56 8.18 18.64
C ARG A 48 -11.98 6.86 18.11
N THR A 49 -10.74 6.90 17.66
CA THR A 49 -9.96 5.67 17.49
C THR A 49 -9.93 5.03 18.87
N SER A 50 -10.64 3.93 19.01
CA SER A 50 -10.55 3.05 20.17
C SER A 50 -9.08 2.88 20.53
N THR A 51 -8.72 2.99 21.81
CA THR A 51 -7.37 2.77 22.35
C THR A 51 -7.01 1.27 22.33
N GLY A 52 -7.37 0.58 21.25
CA GLY A 52 -6.80 -0.72 20.92
C GLY A 52 -5.52 -0.49 20.15
N ASP A 53 -4.49 -1.29 20.42
CA ASP A 53 -3.27 -1.25 19.64
C ASP A 53 -3.59 -1.38 18.15
N CYS A 54 -2.97 -0.53 17.33
CA CYS A 54 -3.16 -0.59 15.89
C CYS A 54 -2.65 -1.97 15.41
N PRO A 55 -3.50 -2.80 14.78
CA PRO A 55 -3.13 -4.18 14.48
C PRO A 55 -1.92 -4.29 13.54
N LEU A 56 -1.73 -3.32 12.64
CA LEU A 56 -0.54 -3.25 11.78
C LEU A 56 0.71 -2.93 12.59
N CYS A 57 0.64 -2.00 13.54
CA CYS A 57 1.78 -1.64 14.38
C CYS A 57 2.20 -2.82 15.28
N VAL A 58 1.24 -3.61 15.79
CA VAL A 58 1.54 -4.81 16.58
C VAL A 58 2.21 -5.87 15.71
N ALA A 59 1.74 -6.06 14.47
CA ALA A 59 2.37 -6.99 13.53
C ALA A 59 3.82 -6.59 13.20
N GLU A 60 4.07 -5.30 12.94
CA GLU A 60 5.42 -4.76 12.72
C GLU A 60 6.32 -4.94 13.95
N GLU A 61 5.81 -4.68 15.16
CA GLU A 61 6.56 -4.88 16.40
C GLU A 61 6.93 -6.36 16.59
N HIS A 62 5.97 -7.28 16.36
CA HIS A 62 6.24 -8.72 16.42
C HIS A 62 7.30 -9.14 15.40
N CYS A 63 7.26 -8.59 14.19
CA CYS A 63 8.27 -8.82 13.18
C CYS A 63 9.65 -8.32 13.64
N HIS A 64 9.75 -7.11 14.21
CA HIS A 64 11.02 -6.57 14.71
C HIS A 64 11.62 -7.42 15.83
N VAL A 65 10.79 -7.89 16.78
CA VAL A 65 11.23 -8.80 17.86
C VAL A 65 11.75 -10.11 17.28
N ALA A 66 11.02 -10.72 16.33
CA ALA A 66 11.44 -11.95 15.67
C ALA A 66 12.74 -11.76 14.87
N CYS A 67 12.86 -10.64 14.13
CA CYS A 67 14.06 -10.29 13.38
C CYS A 67 15.29 -10.22 14.30
N GLY A 68 15.15 -9.62 15.48
CA GLY A 68 16.23 -9.55 16.46
C GLY A 68 16.71 -10.93 16.94
N GLY A 69 15.77 -11.86 17.15
CA GLY A 69 16.08 -13.24 17.54
C GLY A 69 16.73 -14.05 16.42
N LEU A 70 16.14 -14.06 15.23
CA LEU A 70 16.57 -14.93 14.12
C LEU A 70 17.78 -14.40 13.36
N ARG A 71 17.88 -13.08 13.17
CA ARG A 71 18.95 -12.45 12.40
C ARG A 71 20.07 -11.89 13.25
N GLN A 72 19.93 -11.88 14.58
CA GLN A 72 20.91 -11.31 15.51
C GLN A 72 21.24 -9.85 15.18
N GLN A 73 20.27 -9.11 14.63
CA GLN A 73 20.39 -7.69 14.35
C GLN A 73 19.57 -6.88 15.35
N SER A 74 19.87 -5.59 15.50
CA SER A 74 18.99 -4.74 16.30
C SER A 74 17.62 -4.61 15.60
N PRO A 75 16.50 -4.56 16.34
CA PRO A 75 15.18 -4.36 15.75
C PRO A 75 15.08 -3.04 14.96
N GLY A 76 15.86 -2.02 15.34
CA GLY A 76 15.99 -0.76 14.61
C GLY A 76 17.07 -0.75 13.52
N SER A 77 17.66 -1.90 13.17
CA SER A 77 18.58 -2.00 12.05
C SER A 77 17.86 -1.73 10.74
N ARG A 78 18.56 -1.16 9.76
CA ARG A 78 18.00 -0.91 8.43
C ARG A 78 17.40 -2.18 7.82
N TYR A 79 18.05 -3.32 8.04
CA TYR A 79 17.54 -4.61 7.59
C TYR A 79 16.19 -4.95 8.22
N CYS A 80 16.07 -4.95 9.56
CA CYS A 80 14.82 -5.33 10.21
C CYS A 80 13.69 -4.36 9.87
N LEU A 81 13.99 -3.06 9.76
CA LEU A 81 13.01 -2.07 9.32
C LEU A 81 12.54 -2.40 7.88
N GLU A 82 13.44 -2.61 6.93
CA GLU A 82 13.08 -2.92 5.54
C GLU A 82 12.36 -4.26 5.39
N ALA A 83 12.79 -5.28 6.13
CA ALA A 83 12.20 -6.62 6.11
C ALA A 83 10.79 -6.65 6.70
N CYS A 84 10.50 -5.82 7.70
CA CYS A 84 9.21 -5.76 8.37
C CYS A 84 8.21 -4.77 7.76
N ILE A 85 8.59 -4.00 6.72
CA ILE A 85 7.65 -3.12 6.01
C ILE A 85 6.52 -3.96 5.38
N GLY A 86 5.30 -3.70 5.85
CA GLY A 86 4.10 -4.38 5.38
C GLY A 86 3.85 -5.74 6.04
N ALA A 87 4.38 -5.95 7.26
CA ALA A 87 3.98 -7.07 8.11
C ALA A 87 2.46 -6.99 8.44
N HIS A 88 1.76 -8.12 8.34
CA HIS A 88 0.33 -8.22 8.61
C HIS A 88 0.04 -9.09 9.85
N PRO A 89 -1.09 -8.84 10.53
CA PRO A 89 -1.56 -9.74 11.57
C PRO A 89 -1.77 -11.16 11.03
N GLY A 90 -1.14 -12.15 11.67
CA GLY A 90 -1.22 -13.55 11.28
C GLY A 90 -0.06 -14.06 10.42
N ASP A 91 0.87 -13.18 10.02
CA ASP A 91 2.12 -13.60 9.40
C ASP A 91 2.98 -14.43 10.38
N GLN A 92 3.70 -15.41 9.84
CA GLN A 92 4.70 -16.17 10.59
C GLN A 92 6.08 -15.59 10.29
N PHE A 93 6.74 -15.00 11.29
CA PHE A 93 8.05 -14.36 11.16
C PHE A 93 9.18 -15.37 11.44
N ASP A 94 9.26 -16.39 10.59
CA ASP A 94 10.27 -17.46 10.66
C ASP A 94 11.41 -17.24 9.65
N GLU A 95 12.35 -18.20 9.56
CA GLU A 95 13.45 -18.14 8.60
C GLU A 95 12.99 -18.03 7.14
N GLU A 96 11.85 -18.64 6.76
CA GLU A 96 11.33 -18.56 5.40
C GLU A 96 10.85 -17.15 5.09
N TYR A 97 10.13 -16.51 6.03
CA TYR A 97 9.70 -15.12 5.90
C TYR A 97 10.89 -14.20 5.62
N PHE A 98 11.93 -14.31 6.44
CA PHE A 98 13.10 -13.46 6.28
C PHE A 98 13.95 -13.83 5.05
N ALA A 99 13.93 -15.08 4.58
CA ALA A 99 14.57 -15.45 3.32
C ALA A 99 13.84 -14.83 2.11
N HIS A 100 12.51 -14.75 2.16
CA HIS A 100 11.73 -14.03 1.15
C HIS A 100 11.99 -12.52 1.21
N ALA A 101 12.12 -11.94 2.41
CA ALA A 101 12.53 -10.55 2.57
C ALA A 101 13.91 -10.28 1.95
N ASP A 102 14.89 -11.16 2.15
CA ASP A 102 16.22 -11.06 1.53
C ASP A 102 16.14 -11.05 0.00
N GLN A 103 15.33 -11.96 -0.57
CA GLN A 103 15.12 -12.02 -2.02
C GLN A 103 14.47 -10.75 -2.56
N LYS A 104 13.44 -10.23 -1.86
CA LYS A 104 12.78 -8.98 -2.23
C LYS A 104 13.75 -7.80 -2.19
N MET A 105 14.55 -7.67 -1.13
CA MET A 105 15.53 -6.61 -0.98
C MET A 105 16.61 -6.68 -2.06
N LYS A 106 17.09 -7.89 -2.39
CA LYS A 106 18.04 -8.10 -3.49
C LYS A 106 17.44 -7.69 -4.84
N ALA A 107 16.23 -8.15 -5.15
CA ALA A 107 15.54 -7.80 -6.39
C ALA A 107 15.30 -6.28 -6.50
N SER A 108 14.93 -5.62 -5.40
CA SER A 108 14.79 -4.17 -5.35
C SER A 108 16.11 -3.44 -5.60
N ALA A 109 17.22 -3.91 -5.02
CA ALA A 109 18.54 -3.32 -5.24
C ALA A 109 19.01 -3.50 -6.71
N GLU A 110 18.78 -4.66 -7.30
CA GLU A 110 19.08 -4.93 -8.71
C GLU A 110 18.24 -4.05 -9.65
N LEU A 111 16.95 -3.88 -9.34
CA LEU A 111 16.05 -3.01 -10.09
C LEU A 111 16.50 -1.55 -10.01
N ASP A 112 16.84 -1.06 -8.81
CA ASP A 112 17.29 0.32 -8.61
C ASP A 112 18.59 0.61 -9.38
N ALA A 113 19.54 -0.33 -9.35
CA ALA A 113 20.78 -0.22 -10.13
C ALA A 113 20.49 -0.16 -11.64
N ASN A 114 19.53 -0.95 -12.12
CA ASN A 114 19.15 -0.94 -13.53
C ASN A 114 18.49 0.39 -13.94
N ILE A 115 17.58 0.91 -13.11
CA ILE A 115 16.93 2.21 -13.35
C ILE A 115 17.98 3.32 -13.41
N HIS A 116 18.94 3.34 -12.48
CA HIS A 116 20.01 4.33 -12.49
C HIS A 116 20.87 4.24 -13.76
N ARG A 117 21.24 3.03 -14.18
CA ARG A 117 22.01 2.81 -15.41
C ARG A 117 21.26 3.32 -16.64
N LEU A 118 19.99 2.94 -16.80
CA LEU A 118 19.16 3.39 -17.92
C LEU A 118 18.99 4.92 -17.91
N GLY A 119 18.85 5.53 -16.73
CA GLY A 119 18.81 6.98 -16.58
C GLY A 119 20.09 7.67 -17.05
N GLN A 120 21.26 7.08 -16.80
CA GLN A 120 22.55 7.60 -17.26
C GLN A 120 22.71 7.47 -18.78
N GLU A 121 22.33 6.32 -19.35
CA GLU A 121 22.35 6.08 -20.80
C GLU A 121 21.46 7.10 -21.53
N LEU A 122 20.23 7.28 -21.06
CA LEU A 122 19.29 8.24 -21.66
C LEU A 122 19.78 9.69 -21.52
N ALA A 123 20.38 10.05 -20.37
CA ALA A 123 20.95 11.38 -20.18
C ALA A 123 22.12 11.65 -21.14
N ALA A 124 22.95 10.64 -21.42
CA ALA A 124 24.04 10.75 -22.39
C ALA A 124 23.51 10.95 -23.81
N ASP A 125 22.49 10.18 -24.21
CA ASP A 125 21.86 10.30 -25.54
C ASP A 125 21.24 11.68 -25.77
N ILE A 126 20.52 12.21 -24.76
CA ILE A 126 19.94 13.56 -24.83
C ILE A 126 21.04 14.62 -24.97
N LYS A 127 22.16 14.46 -24.25
CA LYS A 127 23.29 15.39 -24.33
C LYS A 127 23.95 15.34 -25.71
N ALA A 128 24.14 14.15 -26.27
CA ALA A 128 24.71 13.97 -27.61
C ALA A 128 23.82 14.60 -28.69
N ALA A 129 22.50 14.39 -28.60
CA ALA A 129 21.53 14.96 -29.54
C ALA A 129 21.44 16.49 -29.49
N LYS A 130 21.67 17.12 -28.32
CA LYS A 130 21.68 18.58 -28.16
C LYS A 130 22.99 19.24 -28.60
N GLY A 131 24.07 18.47 -28.71
CA GLY A 131 25.39 18.96 -29.12
C GLY A 131 25.70 18.81 -30.61
N SER A 132 24.78 18.22 -31.38
CA SER A 132 24.83 18.09 -32.85
C SER A 132 23.90 19.11 -33.51
#